data_AF-A0A3D5AIZ5-F1
#
_entry.id   AF-A0A3D5AIZ5-F1
#
_cell.length_a   1.000
_cell.length_b   1.000
_cell.length_c   1.000
_cell.angle_alpha   90.00
_cell.angle_beta   90.00
_cell.angle_gamma   90.00
#
_symmetry.space_group_name_H-M   'P 1'
#
loop_
_entity.id
_entity.type
_entity.pdbx_description
1 polymer ?
#
loop_
_entity_poly.entity_id
_entity_poly.type
_entity_poly.pdbx_seq_one_letter_code
_entity_poly.pdbx_strand_id
1 'polypeptide(L)'
;MTTTVANAELAVPTGYWTRERKAGAAMVALGLIASIWFTAASPSDPATFFVGETTQSGTQFGINGKLGSLIFGLIALAAGGTLLLLGKRFGLLVSISLAAFLLSALVWQVSTVHGSVPLGSLSSITMEASLPLIFGALAGVLCERSGVVNVAIEGQLLTGAFFAALFGSIAGTFWAGLGAAAIGGALISVILAWLAIRFLVDQVVIGIVL
;
A
#
# COMPACT_ATOMS: atom_id res chain seq x y z
N MET A 1 -66.84 -7.93 0.56
CA MET A 1 -66.31 -7.57 -0.77
C MET A 1 -65.21 -6.54 -0.55
N THR A 2 -63.97 -7.01 -0.37
CA THR A 2 -62.80 -6.19 -0.02
C THR A 2 -61.95 -6.00 -1.27
N THR A 3 -61.92 -4.78 -1.80
CA THR A 3 -61.13 -4.41 -2.98
C THR A 3 -59.68 -4.19 -2.58
N THR A 4 -58.80 -5.10 -3.01
CA THR A 4 -57.34 -4.93 -2.94
C THR A 4 -56.91 -3.87 -3.94
N VAL A 5 -56.59 -2.66 -3.46
CA VAL A 5 -55.94 -1.65 -4.29
C VAL A 5 -54.51 -2.12 -4.52
N ALA A 6 -54.19 -2.48 -5.77
CA ALA A 6 -52.84 -2.82 -6.19
C ALA A 6 -51.96 -1.58 -6.01
N ASN A 7 -51.04 -1.64 -5.04
CA ASN A 7 -49.98 -0.63 -4.90
C ASN A 7 -49.11 -0.69 -6.16
N ALA A 8 -49.33 0.22 -7.09
CA ALA A 8 -48.41 0.44 -8.21
C ALA A 8 -47.11 0.99 -7.62
N GLU A 9 -46.11 0.12 -7.53
CA GLU A 9 -44.76 0.48 -7.13
C GLU A 9 -44.22 1.51 -8.14
N LEU A 10 -44.16 2.77 -7.71
CA LEU A 10 -43.57 3.85 -8.50
C LEU A 10 -42.10 3.51 -8.72
N ALA A 11 -41.75 3.01 -9.92
CA ALA A 11 -40.36 2.85 -10.32
C ALA A 11 -39.67 4.21 -10.22
N VAL A 12 -38.83 4.38 -9.20
CA VAL A 12 -38.04 5.60 -9.01
C VAL A 12 -37.22 5.80 -10.28
N PRO A 13 -37.33 6.94 -10.99
CA PRO A 13 -36.52 7.19 -12.18
C PRO A 13 -35.06 7.21 -11.75
N THR A 14 -34.32 6.15 -12.04
CA THR A 14 -32.88 6.15 -11.85
C THR A 14 -32.31 7.09 -12.90
N GLY A 15 -31.85 8.26 -12.47
CA GLY A 15 -31.19 9.20 -13.37
C GLY A 15 -30.02 8.52 -14.09
N TYR A 16 -29.73 8.97 -15.32
CA TYR A 16 -28.66 8.41 -16.17
C TYR A 16 -27.31 8.27 -15.44
N TRP A 17 -27.05 9.10 -14.41
CA TRP A 17 -25.84 9.13 -13.60
C TRP A 17 -25.93 8.25 -12.35
N THR A 18 -25.63 6.96 -12.50
CA THR A 18 -25.40 6.04 -11.37
C THR A 18 -23.97 6.19 -10.81
N ARG A 19 -23.73 5.71 -9.57
CA ARG A 19 -22.39 5.69 -8.94
C ARG A 19 -21.34 4.99 -9.82
N GLU A 20 -21.76 3.95 -10.54
CA GLU A 20 -20.93 3.17 -11.45
C GLU A 20 -20.47 4.00 -12.65
N ARG A 21 -21.36 4.80 -13.23
CA ARG A 21 -21.07 5.66 -14.38
C ARG A 21 -20.22 6.88 -14.00
N LYS A 22 -20.43 7.43 -12.80
CA LYS A 22 -19.54 8.47 -12.25
C LYS A 22 -18.10 7.96 -12.09
N ALA A 23 -17.93 6.75 -11.57
CA ALA A 23 -16.62 6.11 -11.49
C ALA A 23 -16.04 5.80 -12.87
N GLY A 24 -16.85 5.31 -13.81
CA GLY A 24 -16.45 5.09 -15.21
C GLY A 24 -15.94 6.37 -15.87
N ALA A 25 -16.64 7.50 -15.71
CA ALA A 25 -16.20 8.80 -16.23
C ALA A 25 -14.84 9.24 -15.65
N ALA A 26 -14.64 9.07 -14.33
CA ALA A 26 -13.36 9.36 -13.70
C ALA A 26 -12.23 8.47 -14.23
N MET A 27 -12.49 7.16 -14.41
CA MET A 27 -11.52 6.22 -14.95
C MET A 27 -11.17 6.50 -16.42
N VAL A 28 -12.14 6.90 -17.24
CA VAL A 28 -11.88 7.35 -18.63
C VAL A 28 -11.00 8.58 -18.65
N ALA A 29 -11.26 9.56 -17.78
CA ALA A 29 -10.41 10.75 -17.68
C ALA A 29 -8.96 10.38 -17.32
N LEU A 30 -8.77 9.47 -16.35
CA LEU A 30 -7.44 8.95 -16.00
C LEU A 30 -6.79 8.19 -17.17
N GLY A 31 -7.55 7.36 -17.89
CA GLY A 31 -7.06 6.63 -19.08
C GLY A 31 -6.65 7.57 -20.22
N LEU A 32 -7.36 8.68 -20.42
CA LEU A 32 -6.97 9.73 -21.37
C LEU A 32 -5.68 10.42 -20.95
N ILE A 33 -5.54 10.77 -19.67
CA ILE A 33 -4.29 11.31 -19.12
C ILE A 33 -3.16 10.31 -19.35
N ALA A 34 -3.37 9.02 -19.09
CA ALA A 34 -2.34 8.01 -19.27
C ALA A 34 -1.93 7.82 -20.73
N SER A 35 -2.90 7.69 -21.64
CA SER A 35 -2.62 7.46 -23.07
C SER A 35 -2.06 8.68 -23.80
N ILE A 36 -2.39 9.91 -23.35
CA ILE A 36 -1.95 11.14 -24.01
C ILE A 36 -0.74 11.73 -23.30
N TRP A 37 -0.86 12.04 -22.01
CA TRP A 37 0.17 12.78 -21.29
C TRP A 37 1.39 11.91 -20.97
N PHE A 38 1.20 10.71 -20.42
CA PHE A 38 2.34 9.83 -20.09
C PHE A 38 3.07 9.36 -21.36
N THR A 39 2.36 9.08 -22.44
CA THR A 39 3.00 8.71 -23.71
C THR A 39 3.74 9.88 -24.35
N ALA A 40 3.17 11.10 -24.34
CA ALA A 40 3.86 12.28 -24.86
C ALA A 40 5.09 12.67 -24.03
N ALA A 41 5.02 12.47 -22.70
CA ALA A 41 6.10 12.79 -21.78
C ALA A 41 7.15 11.66 -21.64
N SER A 42 6.98 10.50 -22.29
CA SER A 42 7.93 9.38 -22.23
C SER A 42 8.97 9.46 -23.37
N PRO A 43 10.28 9.39 -23.04
CA PRO A 43 11.34 9.11 -24.00
C PRO A 43 11.13 7.74 -24.68
N SER A 44 11.76 7.54 -25.85
CA SER A 44 11.79 6.22 -26.51
C SER A 44 12.72 5.22 -25.82
N ASP A 45 13.43 5.66 -24.78
CA ASP A 45 14.35 4.84 -24.02
C ASP A 45 13.60 3.71 -23.28
N PRO A 46 14.18 2.49 -23.26
CA PRO A 46 13.53 1.36 -22.64
C PRO A 46 13.47 1.53 -21.12
N ALA A 47 12.28 1.35 -20.55
CA ALA A 47 12.11 1.12 -19.12
C ALA A 47 12.60 -0.30 -18.80
N THR A 48 13.76 -0.39 -18.15
CA THR A 48 14.38 -1.68 -17.83
C THR A 48 14.11 -2.07 -16.37
N PHE A 49 13.65 -3.30 -16.17
CA PHE A 49 13.45 -3.91 -14.86
C PHE A 49 14.40 -5.09 -14.75
N PHE A 50 15.20 -5.17 -13.69
CA PHE A 50 16.14 -6.27 -13.56
C PHE A 50 16.14 -6.91 -12.18
N VAL A 51 16.39 -8.22 -12.17
CA VAL A 51 16.55 -9.04 -10.97
C VAL A 51 18.01 -9.48 -10.90
N GLY A 52 18.80 -8.78 -10.07
CA GLY A 52 20.23 -9.04 -9.85
C GLY A 52 20.93 -7.92 -9.07
N GLU A 53 22.11 -8.19 -8.50
CA GLU A 53 22.88 -7.22 -7.69
C GLU A 53 23.45 -6.06 -8.52
N THR A 54 23.68 -6.28 -9.81
CA THR A 54 24.16 -5.27 -10.74
C THR A 54 23.43 -5.39 -12.08
N THR A 55 23.29 -4.26 -12.78
CA THR A 55 22.68 -4.20 -14.11
C THR A 55 23.30 -5.24 -15.06
N GLN A 56 24.57 -5.60 -14.91
CA GLN A 56 25.26 -6.52 -15.82
C GLN A 56 25.11 -8.02 -15.52
N SER A 57 24.71 -8.41 -14.30
CA SER A 57 24.64 -9.83 -13.88
C SER A 57 23.21 -10.36 -13.67
N GLY A 58 22.20 -9.50 -13.81
CA GLY A 58 20.79 -9.86 -13.59
C GLY A 58 20.01 -10.16 -14.86
N THR A 59 18.89 -10.88 -14.72
CA THR A 59 17.91 -10.99 -15.80
C THR A 59 17.26 -9.62 -16.02
N GLN A 60 17.36 -9.09 -17.23
CA GLN A 60 16.78 -7.78 -17.59
C GLN A 60 15.53 -7.96 -18.44
N PHE A 61 14.50 -7.21 -18.11
CA PHE A 61 13.27 -7.10 -18.88
C PHE A 61 13.04 -5.64 -19.25
N GLY A 62 13.23 -5.31 -20.53
CA GLY A 62 13.05 -3.95 -21.05
C GLY A 62 11.75 -3.81 -21.84
N ILE A 63 10.93 -2.83 -21.48
CA ILE A 63 9.79 -2.39 -22.28
C ILE A 63 10.08 -0.99 -22.83
N ASN A 64 9.83 -0.74 -24.11
CA ASN A 64 9.93 0.62 -24.66
C ASN A 64 8.96 1.57 -23.93
N GLY A 65 9.46 2.69 -23.38
CA GLY A 65 8.67 3.60 -22.55
C GLY A 65 7.42 4.15 -23.24
N LYS A 66 7.55 4.55 -24.51
CA LYS A 66 6.42 5.05 -25.31
C LYS A 66 5.38 3.97 -25.57
N LEU A 67 5.82 2.77 -25.97
CA LEU A 67 4.89 1.67 -26.28
C LEU A 67 4.22 1.13 -25.02
N GLY A 68 4.96 0.96 -23.93
CA GLY A 68 4.43 0.45 -22.68
C GLY A 68 3.40 1.39 -22.06
N SER A 69 3.71 2.69 -21.96
CA SER A 69 2.76 3.69 -21.44
C SER A 69 1.51 3.79 -22.31
N LEU A 70 1.65 3.72 -23.64
CA LEU A 70 0.50 3.76 -24.55
C LEU A 70 -0.41 2.53 -24.38
N ILE A 71 0.16 1.32 -24.36
CA ILE A 71 -0.61 0.08 -24.22
C ILE A 71 -1.38 0.06 -22.90
N PHE A 72 -0.70 0.36 -21.79
CA PHE A 72 -1.35 0.39 -20.48
C PHE A 72 -2.37 1.53 -20.35
N GLY A 73 -2.10 2.70 -20.94
CA GLY A 73 -3.05 3.82 -21.02
C GLY A 73 -4.32 3.48 -21.81
N LEU A 74 -4.18 2.76 -22.94
CA LEU A 74 -5.31 2.29 -23.73
C LEU A 74 -6.13 1.23 -23.00
N ILE A 75 -5.49 0.32 -22.27
CA ILE A 75 -6.18 -0.67 -21.42
C ILE A 75 -6.99 0.04 -20.32
N ALA A 76 -6.41 1.06 -19.67
CA ALA A 76 -7.11 1.88 -18.68
C ALA A 76 -8.32 2.60 -19.30
N LEU A 77 -8.16 3.20 -20.49
CA LEU A 77 -9.23 3.88 -21.20
C LEU A 77 -10.36 2.92 -21.61
N ALA A 78 -10.03 1.75 -22.14
CA ALA A 78 -11.00 0.73 -22.54
C ALA A 78 -11.76 0.17 -21.32
N ALA A 79 -11.06 -0.14 -20.22
CA ALA A 79 -11.69 -0.59 -18.98
C ALA A 79 -12.60 0.48 -18.37
N GLY A 80 -12.17 1.74 -18.32
CA GLY A 80 -13.00 2.87 -17.89
C GLY A 80 -14.22 3.09 -18.80
N GLY A 81 -14.04 2.97 -20.12
CA GLY A 81 -15.09 3.15 -21.11
C GLY A 81 -16.16 2.06 -21.03
N THR A 82 -15.75 0.80 -20.87
CA THR A 82 -16.69 -0.31 -20.64
C THR A 82 -17.47 -0.15 -19.34
N LEU A 83 -16.84 0.36 -18.27
CA LEU A 83 -17.52 0.67 -17.02
C LEU A 83 -18.56 1.80 -17.19
N LEU A 84 -18.23 2.84 -17.96
CA LEU A 84 -19.13 3.96 -18.25
C LEU A 84 -20.35 3.51 -19.08
N LEU A 85 -20.14 2.67 -20.09
CA LEU A 85 -21.18 2.24 -21.02
C LEU A 85 -22.07 1.13 -20.44
N LEU A 86 -21.48 0.09 -19.83
CA LEU A 86 -22.22 -1.10 -19.40
C LEU A 86 -22.52 -1.14 -17.90
N GLY A 87 -21.78 -0.45 -17.03
CA GLY A 87 -21.96 -0.48 -15.57
C GLY A 87 -21.73 -1.84 -14.88
N LYS A 88 -21.51 -2.91 -15.64
CA LYS A 88 -21.37 -4.28 -15.10
C LYS A 88 -19.96 -4.53 -14.54
N ARG A 89 -19.86 -5.41 -13.53
CA ARG A 89 -18.58 -5.84 -12.91
C ARG A 89 -17.74 -4.68 -12.36
N PHE A 90 -18.40 -3.76 -11.66
CA PHE A 90 -17.81 -2.54 -11.09
C PHE A 90 -16.45 -2.75 -10.43
N GLY A 91 -16.33 -3.66 -9.46
CA GLY A 91 -15.08 -3.85 -8.71
C GLY A 91 -13.90 -4.31 -9.58
N LEU A 92 -14.15 -5.24 -10.51
CA LEU A 92 -13.12 -5.79 -11.39
C LEU A 92 -12.66 -4.74 -12.42
N LEU A 93 -13.58 -4.03 -13.06
CA LEU A 93 -13.23 -3.02 -14.06
C LEU A 93 -12.53 -1.80 -13.45
N VAL A 94 -12.93 -1.38 -12.25
CA VAL A 94 -12.21 -0.33 -11.50
C VAL A 94 -10.79 -0.79 -11.17
N SER A 95 -10.62 -2.02 -10.67
CA SER A 95 -9.29 -2.57 -10.36
C SER A 95 -8.41 -2.66 -11.60
N ILE A 96 -8.92 -3.17 -12.74
CA ILE A 96 -8.16 -3.23 -13.99
C ILE A 96 -7.79 -1.84 -14.49
N SER A 97 -8.75 -0.90 -14.51
CA SER A 97 -8.50 0.46 -14.99
C SER A 97 -7.46 1.17 -14.14
N LEU A 98 -7.56 1.04 -12.82
CA LEU A 98 -6.61 1.65 -11.89
C LEU A 98 -5.23 1.00 -12.00
N ALA A 99 -5.15 -0.33 -12.06
CA ALA A 99 -3.89 -1.05 -12.23
C ALA A 99 -3.20 -0.66 -13.55
N ALA A 100 -3.94 -0.61 -14.65
CA ALA A 100 -3.41 -0.22 -15.96
C ALA A 100 -2.95 1.26 -15.97
N PHE A 101 -3.69 2.15 -15.31
CA PHE A 101 -3.27 3.53 -15.13
C PHE A 101 -1.94 3.64 -14.36
N LEU A 102 -1.82 2.92 -13.24
CA LEU A 102 -0.60 2.90 -12.43
C LEU A 102 0.58 2.31 -13.20
N LEU A 103 0.38 1.24 -13.96
CA LEU A 103 1.43 0.65 -14.81
C LEU A 103 1.88 1.62 -15.90
N SER A 104 0.94 2.34 -16.51
CA SER A 104 1.27 3.38 -17.49
C SER A 104 2.11 4.49 -16.86
N ALA A 105 1.76 4.96 -15.66
CA ALA A 105 2.50 5.97 -14.94
C ALA A 105 3.90 5.47 -14.53
N LEU A 106 4.00 4.21 -14.11
CA LEU A 106 5.24 3.57 -13.70
C LEU A 106 6.20 3.44 -14.89
N VAL A 107 5.73 2.95 -16.04
CA VAL A 107 6.55 2.85 -17.27
C VAL A 107 7.09 4.22 -17.68
N TRP A 108 6.25 5.26 -17.61
CA TRP A 108 6.69 6.62 -17.86
C TRP A 108 7.78 7.06 -16.87
N GLN A 109 7.54 6.93 -15.56
CA GLN A 109 8.49 7.33 -14.51
C GLN A 109 9.85 6.63 -14.60
N VAL A 110 9.84 5.33 -14.93
CA VAL A 110 11.07 4.55 -15.09
C VAL A 110 11.81 4.98 -16.35
N SER A 111 11.11 5.21 -17.46
CA SER A 111 11.70 5.69 -18.72
C SER A 111 12.28 7.10 -18.58
N THR A 112 11.67 7.99 -17.80
CA THR A 112 12.11 9.40 -17.70
C THR A 112 13.20 9.67 -16.67
N VAL A 113 13.12 9.06 -15.47
CA VAL A 113 13.93 9.51 -14.32
C VAL A 113 15.01 8.49 -13.97
N HIS A 114 14.70 7.19 -14.02
CA HIS A 114 15.54 6.17 -13.42
C HIS A 114 16.31 5.33 -14.44
N GLY A 115 15.81 5.20 -15.68
CA GLY A 115 16.36 4.37 -16.76
C GLY A 115 16.29 2.86 -16.50
N SER A 116 16.52 2.43 -15.25
CA SER A 116 16.46 1.06 -14.80
C SER A 116 15.99 0.96 -13.35
N VAL A 117 15.16 -0.04 -13.05
CA VAL A 117 14.67 -0.33 -11.69
C VAL A 117 15.15 -1.70 -11.22
N PRO A 118 15.93 -1.76 -10.13
CA PRO A 118 16.31 -3.02 -9.48
C PRO A 118 15.13 -3.59 -8.69
N LEU A 119 14.54 -4.68 -9.18
CA LEU A 119 13.43 -5.36 -8.48
C LEU A 119 13.89 -6.06 -7.20
N GLY A 120 15.15 -6.51 -7.17
CA GLY A 120 15.75 -7.14 -5.99
C GLY A 120 15.78 -6.20 -4.78
N SER A 121 16.34 -4.99 -4.93
CA SER A 121 16.39 -4.03 -3.83
C SER A 121 15.01 -3.51 -3.44
N LEU A 122 14.08 -3.37 -4.39
CA LEU A 122 12.70 -3.01 -4.07
C LEU A 122 12.02 -4.06 -3.18
N SER A 123 12.25 -5.35 -3.44
CA SER A 123 11.72 -6.41 -2.57
C SER A 123 12.32 -6.37 -1.16
N SER A 124 13.62 -6.13 -1.04
CA SER A 124 14.29 -5.99 0.25
C SER A 124 13.75 -4.80 1.06
N ILE A 125 13.68 -3.62 0.45
CA ILE A 125 13.15 -2.40 1.10
C ILE A 125 11.68 -2.60 1.50
N THR A 126 10.89 -3.28 0.67
CA THR A 126 9.49 -3.59 0.98
C THR A 126 9.40 -4.50 2.20
N MET A 127 10.22 -5.56 2.26
CA MET A 127 10.26 -6.46 3.41
C MET A 127 10.69 -5.71 4.68
N GLU A 128 11.79 -4.97 4.63
CA GLU A 128 12.31 -4.19 5.77
C GLU A 128 11.28 -3.20 6.32
N ALA A 129 10.55 -2.49 5.46
CA ALA A 129 9.50 -1.56 5.88
C ALA A 129 8.22 -2.26 6.36
N SER A 130 7.88 -3.41 5.78
CA SER A 130 6.64 -4.14 6.14
C SER A 130 6.73 -4.85 7.49
N LEU A 131 7.91 -5.31 7.90
CA LEU A 131 8.08 -6.09 9.13
C LEU A 131 7.67 -5.29 10.39
N PRO A 132 8.16 -4.05 10.62
CA PRO A 132 7.72 -3.24 11.76
C PRO A 132 6.22 -2.95 11.73
N LEU A 133 5.63 -2.75 10.55
CA LEU A 133 4.20 -2.50 10.40
C LEU A 133 3.36 -3.73 10.78
N ILE A 134 3.76 -4.92 10.31
CA ILE A 134 3.06 -6.18 10.63
C ILE A 134 3.17 -6.48 12.13
N PHE A 135 4.38 -6.41 12.70
CA PHE A 135 4.57 -6.65 14.13
C PHE A 135 3.87 -5.59 14.99
N GLY A 136 3.86 -4.33 14.54
CA GLY A 136 3.13 -3.25 15.18
C GLY A 136 1.62 -3.49 15.19
N ALA A 137 1.05 -3.85 14.03
CA ALA A 137 -0.37 -4.16 13.92
C ALA A 137 -0.77 -5.38 14.77
N LEU A 138 0.04 -6.44 14.77
CA LEU A 138 -0.19 -7.64 15.59
C LEU A 138 -0.19 -7.33 17.09
N ALA A 139 0.77 -6.53 17.55
CA ALA A 139 0.80 -6.07 18.94
C ALA A 139 -0.41 -5.21 19.28
N GLY A 140 -0.85 -4.31 18.39
CA GLY A 140 -2.09 -3.54 18.55
C GLY A 140 -3.33 -4.43 18.75
N VAL A 141 -3.53 -5.43 17.87
CA VAL A 141 -4.64 -6.39 17.98
C VAL A 141 -4.58 -7.18 19.30
N LEU A 142 -3.38 -7.55 19.75
CA LEU A 142 -3.22 -8.25 21.03
C LEU A 142 -3.58 -7.35 22.22
N CYS A 143 -3.20 -6.07 22.17
CA CYS A 143 -3.50 -5.06 23.17
C CYS A 143 -5.01 -4.75 23.24
N GLU A 144 -5.69 -4.67 22.09
CA GLU A 144 -7.15 -4.54 22.04
C GLU A 144 -7.85 -5.70 22.77
N ARG A 145 -7.34 -6.93 22.62
CA ARG A 145 -7.91 -8.10 23.30
C ARG A 145 -7.66 -8.12 24.81
N SER A 146 -6.59 -7.50 25.29
CA SER A 146 -6.31 -7.38 26.72
C SER A 146 -6.91 -6.13 27.36
N GLY A 147 -7.59 -5.27 26.58
CA GLY A 147 -8.18 -4.03 27.06
C GLY A 147 -7.15 -2.95 27.41
N VAL A 148 -5.95 -3.02 26.82
CA VAL A 148 -4.86 -2.05 27.04
C VAL A 148 -4.64 -1.26 25.75
N VAL A 149 -4.60 0.07 25.82
CA VAL A 149 -4.29 0.94 24.69
C VAL A 149 -2.78 1.16 24.66
N ASN A 150 -2.07 0.45 23.80
CA ASN A 150 -0.61 0.54 23.71
C ASN A 150 -0.16 1.58 22.66
N VAL A 151 -0.11 2.85 23.08
CA VAL A 151 0.40 3.95 22.25
C VAL A 151 1.94 3.99 22.23
N ALA A 152 2.60 3.38 23.22
CA ALA A 152 4.07 3.32 23.33
C ALA A 152 4.75 2.34 22.36
N ILE A 153 4.02 1.83 21.36
CA ILE A 153 4.50 0.78 20.47
C ILE A 153 5.71 1.22 19.64
N GLU A 154 5.76 2.50 19.26
CA GLU A 154 6.89 3.08 18.55
C GLU A 154 8.16 3.07 19.43
N GLY A 155 8.05 3.50 20.68
CA GLY A 155 9.14 3.44 21.66
C GLY A 155 9.57 2.00 21.99
N GLN A 156 8.64 1.04 22.03
CA GLN A 156 8.97 -0.39 22.22
C GLN A 156 9.79 -0.95 21.06
N LEU A 157 9.41 -0.65 19.82
CA LEU A 157 10.14 -1.08 18.63
C LEU A 157 11.51 -0.41 18.52
N LEU A 158 11.59 0.91 18.77
CA LEU A 158 12.85 1.65 18.74
C LEU A 158 13.83 1.17 19.82
N THR A 159 13.34 0.97 21.04
CA THR A 159 14.15 0.43 22.14
C THR A 159 14.62 -0.98 21.83
N GLY A 160 13.75 -1.83 21.27
CA GLY A 160 14.12 -3.17 20.81
C GLY A 160 15.22 -3.13 19.75
N ALA A 161 15.10 -2.24 18.76
CA ALA A 161 16.12 -2.05 17.72
C ALA A 161 17.47 -1.59 18.29
N PHE A 162 17.46 -0.64 19.23
CA PHE A 162 18.66 -0.18 19.92
C PHE A 162 19.33 -1.32 20.71
N PHE A 163 18.57 -2.11 21.46
CA PHE A 163 19.09 -3.25 22.21
C PHE A 163 19.66 -4.33 21.28
N ALA A 164 18.98 -4.64 20.16
CA ALA A 164 19.51 -5.54 19.15
C ALA A 164 20.86 -5.07 18.61
N ALA A 165 20.96 -3.79 18.24
CA ALA A 165 22.19 -3.23 17.70
C ALA A 165 23.32 -3.25 18.74
N LEU A 166 23.05 -2.83 19.99
CA LEU A 166 24.05 -2.76 21.05
C LEU A 166 24.57 -4.15 21.43
N PHE A 167 23.68 -5.06 21.82
CA PHE A 167 24.08 -6.38 22.32
C PHE A 167 24.47 -7.33 21.21
N GLY A 168 23.89 -7.20 20.00
CA GLY A 168 24.34 -7.91 18.82
C GLY A 168 25.77 -7.54 18.44
N SER A 169 26.13 -6.26 18.55
CA SER A 169 27.50 -5.78 18.27
C SER A 169 28.50 -6.24 19.32
N ILE A 170 28.15 -6.17 20.62
CA ILE A 170 29.03 -6.60 21.71
C ILE A 170 29.27 -8.11 21.69
N ALA A 171 28.20 -8.89 21.52
CA ALA A 171 28.29 -10.36 21.56
C ALA A 171 28.76 -10.97 20.23
N GLY A 172 28.74 -10.21 19.14
CA GLY A 172 29.11 -10.67 17.79
C GLY A 172 28.17 -11.73 17.21
N THR A 173 26.97 -11.91 17.78
CA THR A 173 26.00 -12.91 17.31
C THR A 173 24.62 -12.30 17.12
N PHE A 174 23.99 -12.65 16.00
CA PHE A 174 22.61 -12.25 15.68
C PHE A 174 21.62 -12.67 16.77
N TRP A 175 21.79 -13.87 17.34
CA TRP A 175 20.90 -14.40 18.37
C TRP A 175 20.90 -13.59 19.67
N ALA A 176 22.08 -13.09 20.08
CA ALA A 176 22.18 -12.22 21.24
C ALA A 176 21.44 -10.90 21.01
N GLY A 177 21.57 -10.31 19.80
CA GLY A 177 20.81 -9.12 19.41
C GLY A 177 19.29 -9.37 19.42
N LEU A 178 18.84 -10.49 18.86
CA LEU A 178 17.42 -10.86 18.85
C LEU A 178 16.85 -11.01 20.27
N GLY A 179 17.56 -11.73 21.14
CA GLY A 179 17.15 -11.87 22.54
C GLY A 179 17.12 -10.54 23.28
N ALA A 180 18.12 -9.69 23.06
CA ALA A 180 18.19 -8.37 23.66
C ALA A 180 17.07 -7.44 23.17
N ALA A 181 16.68 -7.49 21.89
CA ALA A 181 15.56 -6.71 21.37
C ALA A 181 14.24 -7.07 22.06
N ALA A 182 13.97 -8.37 22.25
CA ALA A 182 12.78 -8.83 22.96
C ALA A 182 12.75 -8.31 24.40
N ILE A 183 13.89 -8.35 25.10
CA ILE A 183 14.03 -7.81 26.45
C ILE A 183 13.83 -6.30 26.46
N GLY A 184 14.45 -5.56 25.53
CA GLY A 184 14.34 -4.10 25.43
C GLY A 184 12.90 -3.63 25.26
N GLY A 185 12.16 -4.23 24.32
CA GLY A 185 10.73 -3.93 24.12
C GLY A 185 9.87 -4.32 25.32
N ALA A 186 10.16 -5.45 25.97
CA ALA A 186 9.48 -5.87 27.18
C ALA A 186 9.71 -4.91 28.36
N LEU A 187 10.92 -4.36 28.52
CA LEU A 187 11.22 -3.38 29.56
C LEU A 187 10.37 -2.12 29.43
N ILE A 188 10.24 -1.57 28.21
CA ILE A 188 9.35 -0.42 27.96
C ILE A 188 7.90 -0.78 28.24
N SER A 189 7.47 -1.99 27.86
CA SER A 189 6.12 -2.48 28.13
C SER A 189 5.85 -2.59 29.65
N VAL A 190 6.84 -3.03 30.43
CA VAL A 190 6.75 -3.11 31.89
C VAL A 190 6.66 -1.71 32.50
N ILE A 191 7.41 -0.73 32.01
CA ILE A 191 7.33 0.66 32.47
C ILE A 191 5.93 1.24 32.20
N LEU A 192 5.41 1.05 30.97
CA LEU A 192 4.06 1.45 30.61
C LEU A 192 3.01 0.83 31.55
N ALA A 193 3.08 -0.49 31.75
CA ALA A 193 2.17 -1.21 32.63
C ALA A 193 2.28 -0.75 34.09
N TRP A 194 3.50 -0.51 34.58
CA TRP A 194 3.72 -0.04 35.94
C TRP A 194 3.11 1.35 36.15
N LEU A 195 3.35 2.28 35.23
CA LEU A 195 2.80 3.63 35.30
C LEU A 195 1.26 3.64 35.19
N ALA A 196 0.70 2.85 34.27
CA ALA A 196 -0.74 2.77 34.07
C ALA A 196 -1.47 2.11 35.26
N ILE A 197 -0.93 1.02 35.82
CA ILE A 197 -1.60 0.24 36.88
C ILE A 197 -1.35 0.85 38.26
N ARG A 198 -0.11 1.25 38.57
CA ARG A 198 0.24 1.73 39.93
C ARG A 198 -0.12 3.19 40.13
N PHE A 199 0.10 4.03 39.12
CA PHE A 199 -0.05 5.48 39.21
C PHE A 199 -1.33 6.00 38.53
N LEU A 200 -2.11 5.11 37.89
CA LEU A 200 -3.38 5.43 37.23
C LEU A 200 -3.25 6.58 36.21
N VAL A 201 -2.10 6.66 35.54
CA VAL A 201 -1.85 7.65 34.49
C VAL A 201 -2.43 7.16 33.16
N ASP A 202 -2.94 8.08 32.35
CA ASP A 202 -3.47 7.78 31.02
C ASP A 202 -2.40 7.18 30.10
N GLN A 203 -2.73 6.03 29.51
CA GLN A 203 -1.84 5.25 28.63
C GLN A 203 -1.47 6.02 27.35
N VAL A 204 -2.33 6.92 26.88
CA VAL A 204 -2.06 7.77 25.72
C VAL A 204 -0.95 8.76 26.03
N VAL A 205 -0.98 9.39 27.22
CA VAL A 205 0.01 10.39 27.62
C VAL A 205 1.36 9.74 27.85
N ILE A 206 1.41 8.61 28.56
CA ILE A 206 2.66 7.88 28.79
C ILE A 206 3.23 7.39 27.46
N GLY A 207 2.39 6.89 26.55
CA GLY A 207 2.85 6.31 25.30
C GLY A 207 3.47 7.31 24.30
N ILE A 208 3.16 8.60 24.40
CA ILE A 208 3.80 9.64 23.59
C ILE A 208 5.18 10.03 24.15
N VAL A 209 5.39 9.82 25.47
CA VAL A 209 6.62 10.19 26.18
C VAL A 209 7.68 9.08 26.14
N LEU A 210 7.26 7.82 26.08
CA LEU A 210 8.10 6.62 26.02
C LEU A 210 8.60 6.33 24.59
#